data_AF-A0A9J5WXI0-F1
#
_entry.id   AF-A0A9J5WXI0-F1
#
_cell.length_a   1.000
_cell.length_b   1.000
_cell.length_c   1.000
_cell.angle_alpha   90.00
_cell.angle_beta   90.00
_cell.angle_gamma   90.00
#
_symmetry.space_group_name_H-M   'P 1'
#
loop_
_entity.id
_entity.type
_entity.pdbx_description
1 polymer ?
#
loop_
_entity_poly.entity_id
_entity_poly.type
_entity_poly.pdbx_seq_one_letter_code
_entity_poly.pdbx_strand_id
1 'polypeptide(L)'
;MGCTISVYQVGKKKKQKGIIPEVSIFVPSMHVPAQCDLQRTLKDVIPKDLADRLTSMRNQILLIAQDTDVSVIDELQKALE
;
A
#
# COMPACT_ATOMS: atom_id res chain seq x y z
N MET A 1 56.61 17.24 -3.62
CA MET A 1 57.28 15.98 -4.02
C MET A 1 56.90 14.90 -3.01
N GLY A 2 56.48 13.72 -3.46
CA GLY A 2 56.26 12.55 -2.60
C GLY A 2 54.87 11.93 -2.74
N CYS A 3 54.65 11.23 -3.86
CA CYS A 3 53.51 10.36 -4.10
C CYS A 3 53.66 9.04 -3.32
N THR A 4 52.57 8.50 -2.78
CA THR A 4 52.41 7.06 -2.55
C THR A 4 51.00 6.62 -2.94
N ILE A 5 50.87 6.17 -4.20
CA ILE A 5 49.78 5.33 -4.69
C ILE A 5 50.08 3.90 -4.24
N SER A 6 49.12 3.25 -3.59
CA SER A 6 49.20 1.86 -3.12
C SER A 6 47.78 1.45 -2.71
N VAL A 7 47.07 0.44 -3.22
CA VAL A 7 47.34 -0.66 -4.17
C VAL A 7 46.02 -0.91 -4.91
N TYR A 8 46.07 -1.16 -6.21
CA TYR A 8 44.97 -1.79 -6.95
C TYR A 8 44.72 -3.19 -6.37
N GLN A 9 43.67 -3.37 -5.57
CA GLN A 9 43.06 -4.70 -5.41
C GLN A 9 42.22 -5.01 -6.65
N VAL A 10 42.90 -5.45 -7.70
CA VAL A 10 42.29 -6.30 -8.73
C VAL A 10 42.04 -7.66 -8.10
N GLY A 11 40.79 -7.97 -7.77
CA GLY A 11 40.43 -9.29 -7.29
C GLY A 11 39.12 -9.30 -6.52
N LYS A 12 38.03 -9.60 -7.24
CA LYS A 12 36.65 -9.72 -6.75
C LYS A 12 36.03 -8.35 -6.42
N LYS A 13 35.45 -7.73 -7.44
CA LYS A 13 34.32 -6.81 -7.27
C LYS A 13 33.21 -7.57 -6.54
N LYS A 14 33.27 -7.66 -5.21
CA LYS A 14 32.05 -7.79 -4.40
C LYS A 14 31.31 -6.51 -4.76
N LYS A 15 30.31 -6.65 -5.64
CA LYS A 15 29.33 -5.60 -5.89
C LYS A 15 28.89 -5.15 -4.50
N GLN A 16 29.41 -4.01 -4.01
CA GLN A 16 28.77 -3.35 -2.89
C GLN A 16 27.39 -3.06 -3.44
N LYS A 17 26.43 -3.91 -3.07
CA LYS A 17 25.01 -3.64 -3.26
C LYS A 17 24.85 -2.24 -2.67
N GLY A 18 24.61 -1.27 -3.54
CA GLY A 18 24.51 0.12 -3.12
C GLY A 18 23.51 0.18 -1.98
N ILE A 19 23.85 0.91 -0.92
CA ILE A 19 22.93 1.14 0.19
C ILE A 19 21.76 1.92 -0.40
N ILE A 20 20.63 1.26 -0.65
CA ILE A 20 19.40 1.90 -1.11
C ILE A 20 18.72 2.44 0.15
N PRO A 21 18.54 3.76 0.30
CA PRO A 21 17.83 4.32 1.44
C PRO A 21 16.35 3.93 1.35
N GLU A 22 15.90 3.15 2.32
CA GLU A 22 14.49 2.79 2.49
C GLU A 22 13.80 3.86 3.36
N VAL A 23 12.67 4.38 2.88
CA VAL A 23 11.85 5.34 3.62
C VAL A 23 10.46 4.72 3.79
N SER A 24 10.11 4.36 5.03
CA SER A 24 8.77 3.91 5.36
C SER A 24 7.91 5.11 5.78
N ILE A 25 6.68 5.14 5.29
CA ILE A 25 5.69 6.16 5.65
C ILE A 25 4.51 5.43 6.27
N PHE A 26 4.06 5.92 7.44
CA PHE A 26 2.87 5.40 8.07
C PHE A 26 1.64 5.87 7.27
N VAL A 27 0.90 4.92 6.70
CA VAL A 27 -0.38 5.17 6.04
C VAL A 27 -1.49 4.70 6.98
N PRO A 28 -2.43 5.58 7.38
CA PRO A 28 -3.59 5.15 8.15
C PRO A 28 -4.37 4.06 7.42
N SER A 29 -4.84 3.06 8.16
CA SER A 29 -5.64 1.98 7.59
C SER A 29 -6.99 2.51 7.09
N MET A 30 -7.47 1.93 5.99
CA MET A 30 -8.80 2.24 5.47
C MET A 30 -9.85 1.59 6.38
N HIS A 31 -10.67 2.41 7.05
CA HIS A 31 -11.75 1.87 7.87
C HIS A 31 -12.91 1.41 7.00
N VAL A 32 -13.25 0.12 7.09
CA VAL A 32 -14.43 -0.45 6.45
C VAL A 32 -15.70 0.14 7.10
N PRO A 33 -16.68 0.63 6.33
CA PRO A 33 -17.95 1.08 6.90
C PRO A 33 -18.62 -0.05 7.69
N ALA A 34 -19.05 0.25 8.93
CA ALA A 34 -19.83 -0.68 9.74
C ALA A 34 -21.07 -1.18 8.97
N GLN A 35 -21.59 -2.35 9.35
CA GLN A 35 -22.79 -2.88 8.70
C GLN A 35 -23.96 -1.92 8.89
N CYS A 36 -24.32 -1.21 7.82
CA CYS A 36 -25.44 -0.27 7.77
C CYS A 36 -26.48 -0.77 6.77
N ASP A 37 -27.69 -1.04 7.26
CA ASP A 37 -28.84 -1.40 6.40
C ASP A 37 -29.51 -0.11 5.90
N LEU A 38 -28.94 0.47 4.84
CA LEU A 38 -29.41 1.72 4.23
C LEU A 38 -30.81 1.56 3.64
N GLN A 39 -31.13 0.39 3.09
CA GLN A 39 -32.45 0.14 2.49
C GLN A 39 -33.55 0.16 3.55
N ARG A 40 -33.32 -0.45 4.71
CA ARG A 40 -34.27 -0.39 5.83
C ARG A 40 -34.34 1.01 6.45
N THR A 41 -33.19 1.65 6.63
CA THR A 41 -33.11 2.93 7.36
C THR A 41 -33.70 4.10 6.57
N LEU A 42 -33.53 4.10 5.25
CA LEU A 42 -33.98 5.18 4.36
C LEU A 42 -35.25 4.82 3.61
N LYS A 43 -35.88 3.70 3.96
CA LYS A 43 -37.14 3.26 3.36
C LYS A 43 -38.18 4.36 3.49
N ASP A 44 -38.84 4.69 2.38
CA ASP A 44 -39.89 5.71 2.29
C ASP A 44 -39.43 7.17 2.59
N VAL A 45 -38.15 7.39 2.93
CA VAL A 45 -37.55 8.72 3.11
C VAL A 45 -36.95 9.23 1.80
N ILE A 46 -36.39 8.33 0.99
CA ILE A 46 -35.76 8.67 -0.28
C ILE A 46 -36.32 7.82 -1.44
N PRO A 47 -36.22 8.31 -2.69
CA PRO A 47 -36.51 7.49 -3.86
C PRO A 47 -35.67 6.22 -3.89
N LYS A 48 -36.28 5.11 -4.33
CA LYS A 48 -35.63 3.79 -4.40
C LYS A 48 -34.31 3.81 -5.17
N ASP A 49 -34.28 4.50 -6.31
CA ASP A 49 -33.07 4.63 -7.15
C ASP A 49 -31.89 5.24 -6.37
N LEU A 50 -32.16 6.21 -5.49
CA LEU A 50 -31.13 6.82 -4.65
C LEU A 50 -30.64 5.83 -3.58
N ALA A 51 -31.54 5.07 -2.96
CA ALA A 51 -31.16 4.03 -1.99
C ALA A 51 -30.30 2.94 -2.63
N ASP A 52 -30.63 2.52 -3.86
CA ASP A 52 -29.88 1.53 -4.62
C ASP A 52 -28.49 2.05 -5.01
N ARG A 53 -28.38 3.32 -5.43
CA ARG A 53 -27.09 3.98 -5.69
C ARG A 53 -26.21 4.08 -4.45
N LEU A 54 -26.78 4.47 -3.31
CA LEU A 54 -26.05 4.52 -2.03
C LEU A 54 -25.53 3.14 -1.62
N THR A 55 -26.36 2.12 -1.79
CA THR A 55 -25.99 0.72 -1.52
C THR A 55 -24.85 0.26 -2.43
N SER A 56 -24.91 0.61 -3.71
CA SER A 56 -23.85 0.33 -4.69
C SER A 56 -22.52 0.98 -4.30
N MET A 57 -22.52 2.28 -3.98
CA MET A 57 -21.31 2.98 -3.51
C MET A 57 -20.72 2.35 -2.25
N ARG A 58 -21.56 2.00 -1.27
CA ARG A 58 -21.12 1.33 -0.04
C ARG A 58 -20.44 -0.01 -0.35
N ASN A 59 -20.98 -0.78 -1.29
CA ASN A 59 -20.39 -2.06 -1.68
C ASN A 59 -19.05 -1.88 -2.41
N GLN A 60 -18.90 -0.84 -3.23
CA GLN A 60 -17.61 -0.51 -3.86
C GLN A 60 -16.54 -0.13 -2.84
N ILE A 61 -16.89 0.73 -1.86
CA ILE A 61 -15.97 1.10 -0.77
C ILE A 61 -15.55 -0.14 0.03
N LEU A 62 -16.50 -1.03 0.33
CA LEU A 62 -16.25 -2.28 1.05
C LEU A 62 -15.30 -3.21 0.29
N LEU A 63 -15.41 -3.29 -1.05
CA LEU A 63 -14.51 -4.09 -1.88
C LEU A 63 -13.08 -3.51 -1.86
N ILE A 64 -12.95 -2.21 -2.10
CA ILE A 64 -11.64 -1.52 -2.11
C ILE A 64 -10.93 -1.64 -0.76
N ALA A 65 -11.69 -1.51 0.33
CA ALA A 65 -11.13 -1.62 1.67
C ALA A 65 -10.56 -3.02 1.95
N GLN A 66 -11.22 -4.09 1.48
CA GLN A 66 -10.74 -5.47 1.64
C GLN A 66 -9.48 -5.75 0.80
N ASP A 67 -9.37 -5.16 -0.39
CA ASP A 67 -8.22 -5.38 -1.28
C ASP A 67 -6.95 -4.64 -0.80
N THR A 68 -7.10 -3.57 -0.01
CA THR A 68 -5.98 -2.70 0.42
C THR A 68 -5.23 -3.25 1.64
N ASP A 69 -5.76 -4.26 2.33
CA ASP A 69 -5.14 -4.85 3.52
C ASP A 69 -3.88 -5.71 3.21
N VAL A 70 -3.53 -5.88 1.94
CA VAL A 70 -2.35 -6.65 1.53
C VAL A 70 -1.09 -5.78 1.61
N SER A 71 -0.28 -6.00 2.65
CA SER A 71 1.03 -5.38 2.80
C SER A 71 1.99 -5.83 1.68
N VAL A 72 2.37 -4.92 0.78
CA VAL A 72 3.35 -5.15 -0.30
C VAL A 72 4.80 -5.13 0.22
N ILE A 73 4.99 -4.87 1.51
CA ILE A 73 6.32 -4.71 2.13
C ILE A 73 7.13 -6.00 2.02
N ASP A 74 6.51 -7.16 2.24
CA ASP A 74 7.21 -8.46 2.17
C ASP A 74 7.66 -8.79 0.73
N GLU A 75 6.86 -8.42 -0.28
CA GLU A 75 7.21 -8.59 -1.70
C GLU A 75 8.35 -7.64 -2.11
N LEU A 76 8.32 -6.40 -1.63
CA LEU A 76 9.40 -5.43 -1.85
C LEU A 76 10.71 -5.89 -1.20
N GLN A 77 10.66 -6.37 0.04
CA GLN A 77 11.84 -6.86 0.74
C GLN A 77 12.49 -8.04 0.00
N LYS A 78 11.68 -8.98 -0.51
CA LYS A 78 12.14 -10.10 -1.32
C LYS A 78 12.77 -9.69 -2.66
N ALA A 79 12.30 -8.61 -3.28
CA ALA A 79 12.85 -8.11 -4.55
C ALA A 79 14.20 -7.38 -4.38
N LEU A 80 14.52 -6.93 -3.17
CA LEU A 80 15.77 -6.22 -2.84
C LEU A 80 16.91 -7.16 -2.40
N GLU A 81 16.62 -8.42 -2.04
CA GLU A 81 17.59 -9.48 -1.73
C GLU A 81 18.27 -10.08 -2.98
#